data_AF-A0A529Z2B5-F1
#
_entry.id   AF-A0A529Z2B5-F1
#
_cell.length_a   1.000
_cell.length_b   1.000
_cell.length_c   1.000
_cell.angle_alpha   90.00
_cell.angle_beta   90.00
_cell.angle_gamma   90.00
#
_symmetry.space_group_name_H-M   'P 1'
#
loop_
_entity.id
_entity.type
_entity.pdbx_description
1 polymer ?
#
loop_
_entity_poly.entity_id
_entity_poly.type
_entity_poly.pdbx_seq_one_letter_code
_entity_poly.pdbx_strand_id
1 'polypeptide(L)' 'HMIARGYEGLDWFAAGHPTIADIALFPAFALSRDFGIDHDEYAGLRRWGRRVRSLPGFVTMPGIPDYY' A
#
# COMPACT_ATOMS: atom_id res chain seq x y z
N HIS A 1 1.50 3.15 11.88
CA HIS A 1 2.59 2.26 11.40
C HIS A 1 1.98 0.89 11.08
N MET A 2 2.06 0.41 9.83
CA MET A 2 1.35 -0.82 9.40
C MET A 2 1.82 -2.10 10.11
N ILE A 3 3.05 -2.14 10.62
CA ILE A 3 3.51 -3.26 11.45
C ILE A 3 2.72 -3.34 12.77
N ALA A 4 2.47 -2.19 13.42
CA ALA A 4 1.65 -2.14 14.64
C ALA A 4 0.21 -2.61 14.38
N ARG A 5 -0.39 -2.13 13.27
CA ARG A 5 -1.72 -2.60 12.82
C ARG A 5 -1.73 -4.12 12.59
N GLY A 6 -0.67 -4.67 12.00
CA GLY A 6 -0.53 -6.10 11.80
C GLY A 6 -0.54 -6.93 13.09
N TYR A 7 0.04 -6.42 14.19
CA TYR A 7 -0.04 -7.10 15.49
C TYR A 7 -1.45 -7.09 16.08
N GLU A 8 -2.27 -6.11 15.72
CA GLU A 8 -3.69 -6.02 16.08
C GLU A 8 -4.59 -6.84 15.13
N GLY A 9 -4.01 -7.56 14.16
CA GLY A 9 -4.76 -8.26 13.11
C GLY A 9 -5.43 -7.32 12.11
N LEU A 10 -5.04 -6.04 12.09
CA LEU A 10 -5.60 -5.02 11.23
C LEU A 10 -4.76 -4.83 9.96
N ASP A 11 -5.49 -4.46 8.92
CA ASP A 11 -5.06 -4.60 7.54
C ASP A 11 -5.10 -3.29 6.74
N TRP A 12 -5.62 -2.23 7.36
CA TRP A 12 -5.80 -0.89 6.81
C TRP A 12 -5.37 0.17 7.82
N PHE A 13 -5.09 1.38 7.34
CA PHE A 13 -4.49 2.40 8.18
C PHE A 13 -5.45 2.97 9.25
N ALA A 14 -6.71 3.18 8.91
CA ALA A 14 -7.65 3.91 9.77
C ALA A 14 -8.74 3.02 10.42
N ALA A 15 -9.20 1.97 9.73
CA ALA A 15 -10.33 1.14 10.15
C ALA A 15 -10.10 -0.35 9.82
N GLY A 16 -11.10 -1.21 10.07
CA GLY A 16 -11.09 -2.62 9.65
C GLY A 16 -11.36 -2.83 8.14
N HIS A 17 -11.51 -1.76 7.38
CA HIS A 17 -11.82 -1.74 5.96
C HIS A 17 -11.04 -0.60 5.27
N PRO A 18 -10.91 -0.58 3.93
CA PRO A 18 -10.23 0.51 3.24
C PRO A 18 -10.96 1.84 3.45
N THR A 19 -10.19 2.92 3.54
CA THR A 19 -10.69 4.29 3.72
C THR A 19 -9.96 5.27 2.81
N ILE A 20 -10.37 6.54 2.81
CA ILE A 20 -9.66 7.61 2.11
C ILE A 20 -8.19 7.74 2.54
N ALA A 21 -7.82 7.31 3.75
CA ALA A 21 -6.44 7.29 4.20
C ALA A 21 -5.57 6.36 3.32
N ASP A 22 -6.10 5.20 2.92
CA ASP A 22 -5.37 4.25 2.08
C ASP A 22 -5.18 4.80 0.66
N ILE A 23 -6.19 5.51 0.14
CA ILE A 23 -6.11 6.21 -1.16
C ILE A 23 -5.06 7.33 -1.10
N ALA A 24 -5.06 8.13 -0.03
CA ALA A 24 -4.12 9.24 0.12
C ALA A 24 -2.66 8.78 0.28
N LEU A 25 -2.44 7.65 0.96
CA LEU A 25 -1.10 7.11 1.23
C LEU A 25 -0.54 6.28 0.07
N PHE A 26 -1.40 5.65 -0.73
CA PHE A 26 -0.96 4.69 -1.76
C PHE A 26 -0.03 5.29 -2.81
N PRO A 27 -0.30 6.47 -3.42
CA PRO A 27 0.59 7.05 -4.42
C PRO A 27 2.00 7.32 -3.88
N ALA A 28 2.10 7.85 -2.65
CA ALA A 28 3.38 8.12 -2.01
C ALA A 28 4.20 6.84 -1.81
N PHE A 29 3.55 5.75 -1.38
CA PHE A 29 4.19 4.45 -1.28
C PHE A 29 4.56 3.87 -2.66
N ALA A 30 3.63 3.89 -3.62
CA ALA A 30 3.81 3.27 -4.93
C ALA A 30 4.95 3.91 -5.73
N LEU A 31 5.13 5.22 -5.62
CA LEU A 31 6.18 5.98 -6.30
C LEU A 31 7.49 6.07 -5.50
N SER A 32 7.53 5.61 -4.25
CA SER A 32 8.72 5.78 -3.40
C SER A 32 9.97 5.08 -3.96
N ARG A 33 9.79 4.03 -4.78
CA ARG A 33 10.92 3.33 -5.45
C ARG A 33 11.66 4.25 -6.42
N ASP A 34 10.97 5.19 -7.07
CA ASP A 34 11.60 6.17 -7.97
C ASP A 34 12.50 7.15 -7.20
N PHE A 35 12.33 7.23 -5.87
CA PHE A 35 13.13 8.04 -4.95
C PHE A 35 14.12 7.21 -4.13
N GLY A 36 14.41 5.98 -4.55
CA GLY A 36 15.41 5.11 -3.91
C GLY A 36 14.95 4.45 -2.60
N ILE A 37 13.64 4.45 -2.33
CA ILE A 37 13.06 3.76 -1.16
C ILE A 37 12.56 2.39 -1.61
N ASP A 38 13.33 1.34 -1.31
CA ASP A 38 12.91 -0.04 -1.55
C ASP A 38 11.77 -0.46 -0.61
N HIS A 39 10.87 -1.32 -1.08
CA HIS A 39 9.77 -1.85 -0.29
C HIS A 39 10.10 -3.18 0.40
N ASP A 40 11.22 -3.84 0.06
CA ASP A 40 11.52 -5.21 0.47
C ASP A 40 11.57 -5.39 1.99
N GLU A 41 12.09 -4.41 2.71
CA GLU A 41 12.15 -4.40 4.17
C GLU A 41 10.79 -4.11 4.85
N TYR A 42 9.80 -3.63 4.09
CA TYR A 42 8.51 -3.19 4.62
C TYR A 42 7.39 -4.18 4.33
N ALA A 43 7.49 -5.40 4.85
CA ALA A 43 6.52 -6.47 4.61
C ALA A 43 5.06 -6.08 4.89
N GLY A 44 4.81 -5.28 5.94
CA GLY A 44 3.48 -4.74 6.25
C GLY A 44 2.94 -3.81 5.17
N LEU A 45 3.76 -2.88 4.68
CA LEU A 45 3.40 -1.98 3.59
C LEU A 45 3.26 -2.72 2.26
N ARG A 46 4.09 -3.73 1.98
CA ARG A 46 3.96 -4.58 0.79
C ARG A 46 2.64 -5.37 0.76
N ARG A 47 2.23 -5.94 1.90
CA ARG A 47 0.92 -6.62 2.00
C ARG A 47 -0.22 -5.64 1.79
N TRP A 48 -0.17 -4.49 2.46
CA TRP A 48 -1.16 -3.43 2.29
C TRP A 48 -1.24 -2.92 0.84
N GLY A 49 -0.11 -2.65 0.19
CA GLY A 49 -0.07 -2.18 -1.19
C GLY A 49 -0.68 -3.18 -2.18
N ARG A 50 -0.43 -4.49 -2.00
CA ARG A 50 -1.12 -5.53 -2.77
C ARG A 50 -2.63 -5.52 -2.55
N ARG A 51 -3.08 -5.30 -1.31
CA ARG A 51 -4.50 -5.22 -0.96
C ARG A 51 -5.18 -4.00 -1.60
N VAL A 52 -4.54 -2.82 -1.59
CA VAL A 52 -5.04 -1.62 -2.27
C VAL A 52 -5.22 -1.87 -3.76
N ARG A 53 -4.24 -2.48 -4.43
CA ARG A 53 -4.31 -2.82 -5.86
C ARG A 53 -5.42 -3.81 -6.20
N SER A 54 -5.89 -4.61 -5.22
CA SER A 54 -6.98 -5.57 -5.40
C SER A 54 -8.38 -4.99 -5.20
N LEU A 55 -8.51 -3.71 -4.82
CA LEU A 55 -9.81 -3.08 -4.61
C LEU A 55 -10.58 -2.93 -5.94
N PRO A 56 -11.90 -3.17 -5.96
CA PRO A 56 -12.73 -2.90 -7.13
C PRO A 56 -12.59 -1.43 -7.56
N GLY A 57 -12.36 -1.21 -8.86
CA GLY A 57 -12.18 0.14 -9.41
C GLY A 57 -10.78 0.74 -9.19
N PHE A 58 -9.81 -0.05 -8.69
CA PHE A 58 -8.42 0.37 -8.72
C PHE A 58 -7.95 0.58 -10.17
N VAL A 59 -7.41 1.76 -10.45
CA VAL A 59 -6.83 2.09 -11.75
C VAL A 59 -5.34 2.31 -11.55
N THR A 60 -4.52 1.54 -12.26
CA THR A 60 -3.07 1.72 -12.29
C THR A 60 -2.71 3.08 -12.88
N MET A 61 -1.81 3.81 -12.21
CA MET A 61 -1.23 5.00 -12.82
C MET A 61 -0.30 4.61 -13.99
N PRO A 62 -0.40 5.28 -15.15
CA PRO A 62 0.62 5.18 -16.19
C PRO A 62 1.97 5.60 -15.60
N GLY A 63 2.98 4.72 -15.70
CA GLY A 63 4.34 4.96 -15.18
C GLY A 63 4.77 4.06 -14.01
N ILE A 64 3.88 3.23 -13.45
CA ILE A 64 4.25 2.18 -12.49
C ILE A 64 4.46 0.87 -13.27
N PRO A 65 5.68 0.32 -13.37
CA PRO A 65 5.89 -0.92 -14.09
C PRO A 65 5.22 -2.10 -13.35
N ASP A 66 4.53 -2.96 -14.10
CA ASP A 66 4.09 -4.27 -13.61
C ASP A 66 5.32 -5.19 -13.48
N TYR A 67 6.00 -5.12 -12.33
CA TYR A 67 6.92 -6.18 -11.95
C TYR A 67 6.09 -7.31 -11.34
N TYR A 68 5.83 -8.33 -12.16
CA TYR A 68 5.37 -9.65 -11.74
C TYR A 68 6.34 -10.30 -10.76
#